data_AF-A0A1J6IRH6-F1
#
_entry.id   AF-A0A1J6IRH6-F1
#
_cell.length_a   1.000
_cell.length_b   1.000
_cell.length_c   1.000
_cell.angle_alpha   90.00
_cell.angle_beta   90.00
_cell.angle_gamma   90.00
#
_symmetry.space_group_name_H-M   'P 1'
#
loop_
_entity.id
_entity.type
_entity.pdbx_description
1 polymer ?
#
loop_
_entity_poly.entity_id
_entity_poly.type
_entity_poly.pdbx_seq_one_letter_code
_entity_poly.pdbx_strand_id
1 'polypeptide(L)'
;MPSVPEALPLLTILEMWGCKKLEQVFLLGEENLGGGRGIQIDKVKFPRLEKIELYNLEALNCFCNEIHGIQLPSLHTLTISKLPNIRGFFPNDDSLSTEPNHSANKQSLFRKEDTLRSLRHLELYDLDDAMLFHNQLLSRCCFRKLDSLSMSKCKNVAPCLFMDVVNDDAPSAKDEEEQGEKVSETSLFPHLTSLILSDLPDLRSVVSQNMQKVPFGYNLKAVYVGFCKRLLHFSSLAVARTFAQQVENMSFVVCNEMKHVFVLEENEVEGADQSQICDIQFPMLRKLKLSYLPAMVSFCKGANNIDFPNLNEIYISASNNLKGFVIPTDGDQSSDMHYLFGSKVSFGGLESMVLLNLESKLWYHQLSNTQYFSELQNLFIQGCHEIKYVFSSFSIGALVNLKKLKIRCCFSIEAVIVEDEGGEGMSMKHLFPKLEVLELQELPKLGSFSQRKHDLQLLSLKTVTINYCSEMQIFAQGYISTPRLDELQIDDKSFPVNDINNSICQGFEEQRAKKMKEVAEQIAKEEEELQEFDEEHTTEGEEDEED
;
A
#
# COMPACT_ATOMS: atom_id res chain seq x y z
N MET A 1 -36.66 -33.49 -27.01
CA MET A 1 -36.26 -32.09 -27.25
C MET A 1 -37.19 -31.14 -26.51
N PRO A 2 -36.95 -30.82 -25.23
CA PRO A 2 -37.40 -29.55 -24.72
C PRO A 2 -36.55 -28.47 -25.41
N SER A 3 -37.19 -27.62 -26.21
CA SER A 3 -36.56 -26.47 -26.84
C SER A 3 -35.88 -25.62 -25.77
N VAL A 4 -34.56 -25.47 -25.85
CA VAL A 4 -33.83 -24.39 -25.16
C VAL A 4 -34.60 -23.11 -25.43
N PRO A 5 -35.12 -22.40 -24.40
CA PRO A 5 -35.94 -21.20 -24.61
C PRO A 5 -35.31 -20.28 -25.67
N GLU A 6 -36.08 -19.84 -26.67
CA GLU A 6 -35.60 -19.05 -27.82
C GLU A 6 -34.81 -17.78 -27.41
N ALA A 7 -34.97 -17.34 -26.16
CA ALA A 7 -34.29 -16.19 -25.56
C ALA A 7 -32.88 -16.49 -24.98
N LEU A 8 -32.55 -17.73 -24.61
CA LEU A 8 -31.26 -18.05 -23.97
C LEU A 8 -30.03 -17.75 -24.84
N PRO A 9 -30.04 -17.95 -26.18
CA PRO A 9 -28.92 -17.58 -27.04
C PRO A 9 -28.67 -16.06 -27.13
N LEU A 10 -29.64 -15.23 -26.74
CA LEU A 10 -29.56 -13.77 -26.75
C LEU A 10 -29.08 -13.19 -25.41
N LEU A 11 -29.02 -14.00 -24.35
CA LEU A 11 -28.64 -13.56 -23.01
C LEU A 11 -27.22 -12.98 -23.01
N THR A 12 -27.08 -11.71 -22.63
CA THR A 12 -25.78 -11.01 -22.56
C THR A 12 -25.26 -10.86 -21.13
N ILE A 13 -26.16 -10.75 -20.16
CA ILE A 13 -25.85 -10.54 -18.75
C ILE A 13 -26.74 -11.47 -17.93
N LEU A 14 -26.14 -12.16 -16.97
CA LEU A 14 -26.84 -12.97 -15.97
C LEU A 14 -26.51 -12.43 -14.58
N GLU A 15 -27.50 -11.84 -13.92
CA GLU A 15 -27.36 -11.27 -12.59
C GLU A 15 -28.36 -11.94 -11.64
N MET A 16 -27.87 -12.51 -10.54
CA MET A 16 -28.69 -13.21 -9.55
C MET A 16 -28.37 -12.72 -8.15
N TRP A 17 -29.39 -12.26 -7.44
CA TRP A 17 -29.24 -11.56 -6.15
C TRP A 17 -30.21 -12.12 -5.11
N GLY A 18 -29.67 -12.60 -3.98
CA GLY A 18 -30.48 -12.92 -2.80
C GLY A 18 -31.45 -14.10 -2.95
N CYS A 19 -31.26 -14.98 -3.94
CA CYS A 19 -32.14 -16.14 -4.15
C CYS A 19 -31.86 -17.24 -3.12
N LYS A 20 -32.55 -17.17 -1.97
CA LYS A 20 -32.32 -18.05 -0.80
C LYS A 20 -32.53 -19.55 -1.01
N LYS A 21 -33.33 -19.94 -2.01
CA LYS A 21 -33.66 -21.34 -2.31
C LYS A 21 -33.03 -21.85 -3.61
N LEU A 22 -32.24 -21.02 -4.28
CA LEU A 22 -31.62 -21.40 -5.53
C LEU A 22 -30.43 -22.32 -5.23
N GLU A 23 -30.59 -23.60 -5.52
CA GLU A 23 -29.52 -24.59 -5.32
C GLU A 23 -28.59 -24.68 -6.53
N GLN A 24 -29.13 -24.52 -7.75
CA GLN A 24 -28.39 -24.59 -9.02
C GLN A 24 -28.89 -23.53 -9.99
N VAL A 25 -27.99 -22.90 -10.76
CA VAL A 25 -28.38 -21.91 -11.79
C VAL A 25 -28.90 -22.61 -13.05
N PHE A 26 -28.17 -23.62 -13.51
CA PHE A 26 -28.55 -24.46 -14.64
C PHE A 26 -28.62 -25.92 -14.21
N LEU A 27 -29.79 -26.52 -14.39
CA LEU A 27 -30.02 -27.95 -14.22
C LEU A 27 -30.19 -28.59 -15.60
N LEU A 28 -29.17 -29.30 -16.05
CA LEU A 28 -29.25 -30.13 -17.25
C LEU A 28 -29.78 -31.49 -16.85
N GLY A 29 -30.92 -31.90 -17.43
CA GLY A 29 -31.57 -33.16 -17.09
C GLY A 29 -30.88 -34.34 -17.75
N GLU A 30 -30.63 -35.40 -16.98
CA GLU A 30 -30.42 -36.73 -17.54
C GLU A 30 -31.73 -37.16 -18.22
N GLU A 31 -31.80 -37.18 -19.55
CA GLU A 31 -32.87 -37.93 -20.21
C GLU A 31 -32.65 -39.40 -19.86
N ASN A 32 -33.53 -39.96 -19.01
CA ASN A 32 -33.64 -41.38 -18.72
C ASN A 32 -33.61 -42.20 -20.03
N LEU A 33 -32.43 -42.72 -20.39
CA LEU A 33 -32.29 -43.65 -21.51
C LEU A 33 -31.76 -44.97 -20.99
N GLY A 34 -32.71 -45.81 -20.56
CA GLY A 34 -32.48 -47.24 -20.55
C GLY A 34 -32.02 -47.70 -21.94
N GLY A 35 -30.81 -48.24 -22.00
CA GLY A 35 -30.35 -49.07 -23.11
C GLY A 35 -29.57 -48.36 -24.23
N GLY A 36 -28.23 -48.37 -24.08
CA GLY A 36 -27.31 -48.70 -25.19
C GLY A 36 -27.37 -47.85 -26.46
N ARG A 37 -26.82 -46.64 -26.40
CA ARG A 37 -25.96 -45.98 -27.42
C ARG A 37 -25.61 -44.60 -26.87
N GLY A 38 -24.33 -44.28 -26.74
CA GLY A 38 -23.89 -42.96 -26.29
C GLY A 38 -24.39 -41.88 -27.24
N ILE A 39 -25.43 -41.18 -26.85
CA ILE A 39 -25.90 -39.96 -27.51
C ILE A 39 -25.19 -38.81 -26.82
N GLN A 40 -24.44 -38.05 -27.62
CA GLN A 40 -23.76 -36.83 -27.23
C GLN A 40 -24.82 -35.83 -26.76
N ILE A 41 -24.82 -35.42 -25.48
CA ILE A 41 -25.66 -34.31 -25.02
C ILE A 41 -25.14 -33.05 -25.73
N ASP A 42 -25.98 -32.41 -26.54
CA ASP A 42 -25.63 -31.16 -27.22
C ASP A 42 -25.33 -30.10 -26.16
N LYS A 43 -24.09 -29.60 -26.15
CA LYS A 43 -23.64 -28.58 -25.20
C LYS A 43 -24.50 -27.32 -25.32
N VAL A 44 -25.11 -26.87 -24.22
CA VAL A 44 -25.88 -25.63 -24.19
C VAL A 44 -24.92 -24.46 -24.31
N LYS A 45 -25.01 -23.72 -25.42
CA LYS A 45 -24.12 -22.61 -25.71
C LYS A 45 -24.79 -21.28 -25.40
N PHE A 46 -24.12 -20.42 -24.64
CA PHE A 46 -24.50 -19.02 -24.43
C PHE A 46 -23.56 -18.11 -25.23
N PRO A 47 -23.78 -17.93 -26.54
CA PRO A 47 -22.83 -17.27 -27.42
C PRO A 47 -22.68 -15.77 -27.17
N ARG A 48 -23.62 -15.14 -26.47
CA ARG A 48 -23.61 -13.70 -26.18
C ARG A 48 -23.42 -13.36 -24.71
N LEU A 49 -23.37 -14.35 -23.81
CA LEU A 49 -23.26 -14.09 -22.37
C LEU A 49 -21.87 -13.57 -22.05
N GLU A 50 -21.80 -12.28 -21.73
CA GLU A 50 -20.57 -11.52 -21.50
C GLU A 50 -20.25 -11.36 -20.01
N LYS A 51 -21.28 -11.36 -19.16
CA LYS A 51 -21.18 -11.04 -17.74
C LYS A 51 -22.05 -11.96 -16.89
N ILE A 52 -21.47 -12.49 -15.81
CA ILE A 52 -22.18 -13.22 -14.76
C ILE A 52 -21.90 -12.55 -13.42
N GLU A 53 -22.95 -12.22 -12.66
CA GLU A 53 -22.85 -11.77 -11.28
C GLU A 53 -23.75 -12.62 -10.37
N LEU A 54 -23.15 -13.22 -9.36
CA LEU A 54 -23.82 -14.03 -8.35
C LEU A 54 -23.61 -13.41 -6.98
N TYR A 55 -24.68 -12.93 -6.36
CA TYR A 55 -24.63 -12.21 -5.08
C TYR A 55 -25.57 -12.83 -4.04
N ASN A 56 -25.01 -13.22 -2.89
CA ASN A 56 -25.77 -13.62 -1.70
C ASN A 56 -26.75 -14.76 -1.97
N LEU A 57 -26.28 -15.85 -2.59
CA LEU A 57 -27.07 -17.04 -2.91
C LEU A 57 -26.76 -18.14 -1.89
N GLU A 58 -27.47 -18.10 -0.76
CA GLU A 58 -27.20 -18.93 0.43
C GLU A 58 -27.27 -20.45 0.14
N ALA A 59 -28.22 -20.90 -0.68
CA ALA A 59 -28.42 -22.32 -0.99
C ALA A 59 -27.61 -22.81 -2.21
N LEU A 60 -26.92 -21.92 -2.93
CA LEU A 60 -26.29 -22.29 -4.20
C LEU A 60 -25.13 -23.24 -3.98
N ASN A 61 -25.23 -24.46 -4.52
CA ASN A 61 -24.21 -25.49 -4.42
C ASN A 61 -23.29 -25.52 -5.66
N CYS A 62 -23.81 -25.23 -6.85
CA CYS A 62 -23.05 -25.10 -8.09
C CYS A 62 -23.74 -24.21 -9.13
N PHE A 63 -22.98 -23.77 -10.14
CA PHE A 63 -23.53 -23.02 -11.28
C PHE A 63 -24.23 -23.95 -12.28
N CYS A 64 -23.59 -25.07 -12.63
CA CYS A 64 -24.15 -26.10 -13.51
C CYS A 64 -23.75 -27.48 -13.00
N ASN A 65 -24.69 -28.44 -13.04
CA ASN A 65 -24.47 -29.80 -12.56
C ASN A 65 -23.53 -30.64 -13.44
N GLU A 66 -23.38 -30.32 -14.74
CA GLU A 66 -22.45 -31.01 -15.64
C GLU A 66 -21.28 -30.12 -16.12
N ILE A 67 -20.06 -30.65 -16.02
CA ILE A 67 -18.79 -30.01 -16.46
C ILE A 67 -18.68 -29.83 -17.97
N HIS A 68 -19.45 -30.57 -18.76
CA HIS A 68 -19.42 -30.44 -20.22
C HIS A 68 -20.71 -29.90 -20.81
N GLY A 69 -21.67 -29.56 -19.96
CA GLY A 69 -23.02 -29.22 -20.36
C GLY A 69 -23.18 -27.80 -20.90
N ILE A 70 -22.31 -26.86 -20.52
CA ILE A 70 -22.43 -25.43 -20.90
C ILE A 70 -21.17 -24.91 -21.59
N GLN A 71 -21.35 -24.03 -22.59
CA GLN A 71 -20.29 -23.24 -23.20
C GLN A 71 -20.55 -21.75 -23.05
N LEU A 72 -19.56 -21.01 -22.52
CA LEU A 72 -19.60 -19.57 -22.27
C LEU A 72 -18.52 -18.82 -23.09
N PRO A 73 -18.51 -18.92 -24.43
CA PRO A 73 -17.39 -18.48 -25.27
C PRO A 73 -17.12 -16.96 -25.25
N SER A 74 -18.11 -16.17 -24.83
CA SER A 74 -18.05 -14.71 -24.82
C SER A 74 -18.00 -14.15 -23.41
N LEU A 75 -17.85 -14.98 -22.37
CA LEU A 75 -17.83 -14.52 -20.98
C LEU A 75 -16.52 -13.81 -20.70
N HIS A 76 -16.60 -12.51 -20.42
CA HIS A 76 -15.44 -11.68 -20.11
C HIS A 76 -15.42 -11.29 -18.62
N THR A 77 -16.56 -11.26 -17.93
CA THR A 77 -16.66 -10.82 -16.53
C THR A 77 -17.39 -11.84 -15.67
N LEU A 78 -16.80 -12.22 -14.54
CA LEU A 78 -17.39 -13.09 -13.54
C LEU A 78 -17.20 -12.48 -12.15
N THR A 79 -18.31 -12.19 -11.49
CA THR A 79 -18.33 -11.68 -10.11
C THR A 79 -19.08 -12.64 -9.22
N ILE A 80 -18.43 -13.12 -8.17
CA ILE A 80 -19.00 -14.07 -7.21
C ILE A 80 -18.87 -13.49 -5.81
N SER A 81 -19.99 -13.34 -5.11
CA SER A 81 -20.02 -12.72 -3.79
C SER A 81 -20.97 -13.45 -2.85
N LYS A 82 -20.49 -13.75 -1.62
CA LYS A 82 -21.31 -14.33 -0.53
C LYS A 82 -22.03 -15.61 -0.92
N LEU A 83 -21.28 -16.61 -1.36
CA LEU A 83 -21.79 -17.93 -1.71
C LEU A 83 -21.27 -18.98 -0.71
N PRO A 84 -21.89 -19.15 0.48
CA PRO A 84 -21.32 -19.93 1.57
C PRO A 84 -21.32 -21.45 1.32
N ASN A 85 -22.22 -21.95 0.45
CA ASN A 85 -22.39 -23.39 0.19
C ASN A 85 -21.85 -23.83 -1.17
N ILE A 86 -21.20 -22.94 -1.93
CA ILE A 86 -20.70 -23.28 -3.26
C ILE A 86 -19.57 -24.30 -3.17
N ARG A 87 -19.75 -25.46 -3.78
CA ARG A 87 -18.75 -26.56 -3.78
C ARG A 87 -17.86 -26.54 -5.02
N GLY A 88 -18.36 -25.95 -6.11
CA GLY A 88 -17.68 -25.83 -7.38
C GLY A 88 -18.55 -25.07 -8.37
N PHE A 89 -17.94 -24.33 -9.29
CA PHE A 89 -18.70 -23.72 -10.38
C PHE A 89 -19.24 -24.82 -11.32
N PHE A 90 -18.44 -25.86 -11.56
CA PHE A 90 -18.80 -27.07 -12.32
C PHE A 90 -18.35 -28.36 -11.57
N PRO A 91 -19.20 -28.97 -10.71
CA PRO A 91 -18.92 -30.21 -9.98
C PRO A 91 -18.95 -31.51 -10.83
N ASN A 92 -18.30 -32.59 -10.37
CA ASN A 92 -18.45 -33.96 -10.94
C ASN A 92 -19.68 -34.68 -10.34
N ASP A 93 -20.22 -35.68 -11.03
CA ASP A 93 -21.33 -36.56 -10.58
C ASP A 93 -21.16 -37.12 -9.15
N ASP A 94 -19.94 -37.53 -8.76
CA ASP A 94 -19.69 -38.12 -7.43
C ASP A 94 -19.85 -37.13 -6.25
N SER A 95 -19.95 -35.83 -6.50
CA SER A 95 -19.93 -34.76 -5.48
C SER A 95 -21.30 -34.31 -4.98
N LEU A 96 -22.38 -34.79 -5.61
CA LEU A 96 -23.76 -34.55 -5.20
C LEU A 96 -24.27 -35.60 -4.18
N SER A 97 -23.44 -36.59 -3.83
CA SER A 97 -23.79 -37.59 -2.81
C SER A 97 -23.97 -36.94 -1.43
N THR A 98 -25.10 -37.23 -0.79
CA THR A 98 -25.69 -36.53 0.36
C THR A 98 -25.12 -36.91 1.73
N GLU A 99 -23.87 -37.38 1.84
CA GLU A 99 -23.32 -37.83 3.13
C GLU A 99 -22.31 -36.83 3.74
N PRO A 100 -22.53 -36.35 4.98
CA PRO A 100 -21.63 -35.45 5.68
C PRO A 100 -20.48 -36.25 6.34
N ASN A 101 -19.60 -36.86 5.54
CA ASN A 101 -18.44 -37.57 6.09
C ASN A 101 -17.22 -36.65 6.20
N HIS A 102 -16.69 -36.59 7.42
CA HIS A 102 -15.71 -35.64 7.99
C HIS A 102 -14.28 -35.66 7.40
N SER A 103 -14.06 -36.03 6.13
CA SER A 103 -12.75 -35.89 5.47
C SER A 103 -12.79 -35.81 3.93
N ALA A 104 -13.94 -35.48 3.32
CA ALA A 104 -14.08 -35.47 1.86
C ALA A 104 -13.16 -34.44 1.17
N ASN A 105 -12.33 -34.93 0.25
CA ASN A 105 -11.48 -34.19 -0.69
C ASN A 105 -12.03 -32.80 -1.07
N LYS A 106 -11.49 -31.72 -0.49
CA LYS A 106 -11.87 -30.34 -0.83
C LYS A 106 -11.47 -30.03 -2.28
N GLN A 107 -12.43 -29.78 -3.16
CA GLN A 107 -12.23 -29.55 -4.59
C GLN A 107 -12.11 -28.04 -4.94
N SER A 108 -11.44 -27.73 -6.06
CA SER A 108 -11.23 -26.35 -6.51
C SER A 108 -12.52 -25.69 -7.05
N LEU A 109 -12.79 -24.42 -6.73
CA LEU A 109 -13.98 -23.70 -7.24
C LEU A 109 -14.03 -23.70 -8.77
N PHE A 110 -12.89 -23.42 -9.38
CA PHE A 110 -12.68 -23.53 -10.82
C PHE A 110 -11.92 -24.82 -11.10
N ARG A 111 -12.44 -25.66 -12.00
CA ARG A 111 -11.74 -26.84 -12.53
C ARG A 111 -11.23 -26.58 -13.94
N LYS A 112 -10.33 -27.46 -14.38
CA LYS A 112 -9.62 -27.42 -15.67
C LYS A 112 -10.63 -27.48 -16.82
N GLU A 113 -11.16 -26.33 -17.20
CA GLU A 113 -12.26 -26.25 -18.16
C GLU A 113 -12.07 -25.10 -19.14
N ASP A 114 -12.41 -25.37 -20.40
CA ASP A 114 -12.22 -24.45 -21.52
C ASP A 114 -13.24 -23.30 -21.54
N THR A 115 -14.24 -23.37 -20.67
CA THR A 115 -15.40 -22.46 -20.55
C THR A 115 -15.05 -21.06 -20.08
N LEU A 116 -13.97 -20.89 -19.30
CA LEU A 116 -13.56 -19.59 -18.75
C LEU A 116 -12.38 -18.94 -19.51
N ARG A 117 -11.93 -19.53 -20.64
CA ARG A 117 -10.77 -19.06 -21.41
C ARG A 117 -10.88 -17.61 -21.94
N SER A 118 -12.10 -17.09 -22.07
CA SER A 118 -12.38 -15.72 -22.52
C SER A 118 -12.38 -14.69 -21.39
N LEU A 119 -12.29 -15.12 -20.13
CA LEU A 119 -12.46 -14.26 -18.97
C LEU A 119 -11.35 -13.21 -18.88
N ARG A 120 -11.76 -11.95 -18.74
CA ARG A 120 -10.91 -10.76 -18.58
C ARG A 120 -10.96 -10.20 -17.16
N HIS A 121 -12.09 -10.33 -16.48
CA HIS A 121 -12.30 -9.80 -15.13
C HIS A 121 -12.88 -10.88 -14.23
N LEU A 122 -12.19 -11.13 -13.11
CA LEU A 122 -12.63 -12.07 -12.08
C LEU A 122 -12.64 -11.35 -10.72
N GLU A 123 -13.81 -11.30 -10.09
CA GLU A 123 -13.99 -10.74 -8.76
C GLU A 123 -14.62 -11.76 -7.81
N LEU A 124 -13.95 -12.02 -6.69
CA LEU A 124 -14.37 -12.98 -5.68
C LEU A 124 -14.46 -12.26 -4.33
N TYR A 125 -15.63 -12.32 -3.67
CA TYR A 125 -15.86 -11.62 -2.41
C TYR A 125 -16.55 -12.53 -1.37
N ASP A 126 -15.99 -12.62 -0.16
CA ASP A 126 -16.63 -13.25 1.00
C ASP A 126 -17.03 -14.70 0.71
N LEU A 127 -16.02 -15.50 0.33
CA LEU A 127 -16.15 -16.92 0.01
C LEU A 127 -15.44 -17.76 1.08
N ASP A 128 -16.21 -18.59 1.77
CA ASP A 128 -15.75 -19.52 2.79
C ASP A 128 -15.59 -20.93 2.19
N ASP A 129 -14.57 -21.67 2.65
CA ASP A 129 -14.32 -23.10 2.36
C ASP A 129 -14.13 -23.54 0.89
N ALA A 130 -14.28 -22.66 -0.09
CA ALA A 130 -13.91 -22.94 -1.47
C ALA A 130 -12.38 -22.95 -1.60
N MET A 131 -11.77 -24.08 -1.96
CA MET A 131 -10.38 -24.09 -2.43
C MET A 131 -10.35 -23.31 -3.75
N LEU A 132 -10.19 -21.98 -3.71
CA LEU A 132 -10.41 -21.16 -4.92
C LEU A 132 -9.48 -21.53 -6.07
N PHE A 133 -8.23 -21.90 -5.74
CA PHE A 133 -7.20 -22.31 -6.68
C PHE A 133 -6.39 -23.45 -6.06
N HIS A 134 -6.44 -24.66 -6.61
CA HIS A 134 -5.62 -25.79 -6.15
C HIS A 134 -4.71 -26.38 -7.25
N ASN A 135 -4.60 -25.74 -8.42
CA ASN A 135 -3.84 -26.30 -9.54
C ASN A 135 -3.29 -25.22 -10.51
N GLN A 136 -2.00 -25.25 -10.82
CA GLN A 136 -1.33 -24.34 -11.79
C GLN A 136 -1.94 -24.39 -13.19
N LEU A 137 -2.61 -25.49 -13.57
CA LEU A 137 -3.24 -25.61 -14.87
C LEU A 137 -4.36 -24.58 -15.08
N LEU A 138 -4.97 -24.06 -14.01
CA LEU A 138 -6.05 -23.08 -14.08
C LEU A 138 -5.55 -21.70 -14.54
N SER A 139 -4.40 -21.24 -14.03
CA SER A 139 -3.81 -19.96 -14.42
C SER A 139 -3.20 -20.02 -15.81
N ARG A 140 -2.64 -21.16 -16.24
CA ARG A 140 -2.10 -21.35 -17.61
C ARG A 140 -3.17 -21.51 -18.69
N CYS A 141 -4.28 -22.19 -18.38
CA CYS A 141 -5.30 -22.51 -19.39
C CYS A 141 -6.55 -21.63 -19.29
N CYS A 142 -7.12 -21.46 -18.09
CA CYS A 142 -8.43 -20.82 -17.91
C CYS A 142 -8.32 -19.30 -17.82
N PHE A 143 -7.28 -18.76 -17.18
CA PHE A 143 -7.14 -17.32 -16.93
C PHE A 143 -6.08 -16.64 -17.79
N ARG A 144 -5.74 -17.21 -18.95
CA ARG A 144 -4.69 -16.66 -19.83
C ARG A 144 -4.99 -15.22 -20.25
N LYS A 145 -6.26 -14.90 -20.54
CA LYS A 145 -6.73 -13.57 -20.98
C LYS A 145 -7.15 -12.64 -19.82
N LEU A 146 -6.91 -13.03 -18.58
CA LEU A 146 -7.37 -12.28 -17.42
C LEU A 146 -6.61 -10.96 -17.33
N ASP A 147 -7.33 -9.84 -17.46
CA ASP A 147 -6.83 -8.48 -17.36
C ASP A 147 -6.88 -7.97 -15.90
N SER A 148 -7.83 -8.45 -15.08
CA SER A 148 -8.01 -8.06 -13.68
C SER A 148 -8.44 -9.22 -12.78
N LEU A 149 -7.79 -9.34 -11.62
CA LEU A 149 -8.12 -10.29 -10.56
C LEU A 149 -8.34 -9.53 -9.24
N SER A 150 -9.54 -9.66 -8.67
CA SER A 150 -9.90 -9.12 -7.37
C SER A 150 -10.37 -10.22 -6.43
N MET A 151 -9.79 -10.30 -5.24
CA MET A 151 -10.18 -11.25 -4.20
C MET A 151 -10.28 -10.54 -2.86
N SER A 152 -11.42 -10.64 -2.19
CA SER A 152 -11.57 -10.09 -0.85
C SER A 152 -12.38 -10.95 0.11
N LYS A 153 -11.97 -11.01 1.38
CA LYS A 153 -12.65 -11.79 2.44
C LYS A 153 -12.77 -13.28 2.13
N CYS A 154 -11.89 -13.81 1.29
CA CYS A 154 -11.89 -15.23 0.94
C CYS A 154 -11.01 -16.01 1.93
N LYS A 155 -11.53 -17.10 2.50
CA LYS A 155 -10.77 -18.02 3.37
C LYS A 155 -10.15 -19.16 2.57
N ASN A 156 -9.13 -19.83 3.12
CA ASN A 156 -8.45 -20.95 2.44
C ASN A 156 -7.93 -20.62 1.04
N VAL A 157 -7.62 -19.34 0.77
CA VAL A 157 -6.76 -18.97 -0.36
C VAL A 157 -5.38 -19.48 0.00
N ALA A 158 -5.12 -20.74 -0.31
CA ALA A 158 -3.79 -21.30 -0.16
C ALA A 158 -2.80 -20.40 -0.93
N PRO A 159 -1.48 -20.50 -0.69
CA PRO A 159 -0.43 -19.84 -1.50
C PRO A 159 -0.49 -20.18 -3.02
N CYS A 160 -1.50 -20.93 -3.42
CA CYS A 160 -1.79 -21.63 -4.66
C CYS A 160 -2.19 -20.76 -5.84
N LEU A 161 -2.13 -19.42 -5.79
CA LEU A 161 -2.16 -18.70 -7.06
C LEU A 161 -0.99 -19.19 -7.96
N PHE A 162 0.10 -19.75 -7.38
CA PHE A 162 1.29 -20.17 -8.12
C PHE A 162 2.05 -21.42 -7.59
N MET A 163 1.45 -22.29 -6.77
CA MET A 163 2.15 -23.48 -6.22
C MET A 163 2.53 -24.49 -7.30
N ASP A 164 3.80 -24.88 -7.38
CA ASP A 164 4.31 -26.01 -8.17
C ASP A 164 3.86 -27.34 -7.57
N VAL A 165 2.90 -28.01 -8.20
CA VAL A 165 2.83 -29.47 -8.09
C VAL A 165 3.78 -29.98 -9.15
N VAL A 166 5.00 -30.29 -8.73
CA VAL A 166 5.96 -31.07 -9.50
C VAL A 166 5.24 -32.35 -9.94
N ASN A 167 4.74 -32.36 -11.18
CA ASN A 167 4.42 -33.58 -11.88
C ASN A 167 5.58 -33.79 -12.86
N ASP A 168 6.34 -34.85 -12.58
CA ASP A 168 7.53 -35.35 -13.28
C ASP A 168 7.32 -35.73 -14.77
N ASP A 169 6.27 -35.24 -15.44
CA ASP A 169 5.89 -35.63 -16.81
C ASP A 169 5.79 -34.44 -17.78
N ALA A 170 6.76 -33.52 -17.74
CA ALA A 170 7.00 -32.65 -18.91
C ALA A 170 7.78 -33.46 -19.97
N PRO A 171 7.31 -33.53 -21.23
CA PRO A 171 8.04 -34.22 -22.28
C PRO A 171 9.41 -33.56 -22.44
N SER A 172 10.45 -34.39 -22.45
CA SER A 172 11.84 -33.96 -22.46
C SER A 172 12.11 -32.95 -23.58
N ALA A 173 12.68 -31.81 -23.20
CA ALA A 173 13.18 -30.79 -24.11
C ALA A 173 14.30 -31.38 -24.97
N LYS A 174 13.97 -31.82 -26.19
CA LYS A 174 14.97 -32.10 -27.23
C LYS A 174 14.65 -31.54 -28.61
N ASP A 175 13.47 -30.99 -28.86
CA ASP A 175 13.08 -30.58 -30.21
C ASP A 175 12.51 -29.15 -30.28
N GLU A 176 13.17 -28.14 -29.70
CA GLU A 176 12.71 -26.75 -29.90
C GLU A 176 13.86 -25.72 -29.93
N GLU A 177 14.91 -25.99 -30.71
CA GLU A 177 15.74 -24.92 -31.29
C GLU A 177 15.17 -24.56 -32.66
N GLU A 178 14.36 -23.49 -32.72
CA GLU A 178 14.34 -22.48 -33.79
C GLU A 178 13.12 -21.56 -33.62
N GLN A 179 13.35 -20.27 -33.86
CA GLN A 179 12.42 -19.12 -33.86
C GLN A 179 12.20 -18.41 -32.51
N GLY A 180 12.77 -17.22 -32.43
CA GLY A 180 12.63 -16.26 -31.33
C GLY A 180 11.22 -15.70 -31.25
N GLU A 181 10.35 -16.40 -30.52
CA GLU A 181 9.08 -15.87 -29.99
C GLU A 181 8.53 -16.76 -28.85
N LYS A 182 9.40 -17.25 -27.94
CA LYS A 182 9.06 -18.30 -26.96
C LYS A 182 9.12 -17.91 -25.48
N VAL A 183 8.73 -16.68 -25.14
CA VAL A 183 8.52 -16.27 -23.73
C VAL A 183 7.02 -16.31 -23.34
N SER A 184 6.10 -16.38 -24.31
CA SER A 184 4.66 -16.14 -24.09
C SER A 184 3.82 -17.35 -23.64
N GLU A 185 4.32 -18.58 -23.75
CA GLU A 185 3.53 -19.78 -23.42
C GLU A 185 3.69 -20.27 -21.99
N THR A 186 4.76 -19.88 -21.28
CA THR A 186 5.07 -20.39 -19.94
C THR A 186 4.68 -19.45 -18.80
N SER A 187 4.40 -18.17 -19.10
CA SER A 187 4.11 -17.11 -18.12
C SER A 187 2.73 -17.24 -17.46
N LEU A 188 2.67 -16.84 -16.20
CA LEU A 188 1.44 -16.89 -15.40
C LEU A 188 0.74 -15.54 -15.43
N PHE A 189 -0.54 -15.59 -15.84
CA PHE A 189 -1.37 -14.42 -16.09
C PHE A 189 -0.69 -13.39 -17.02
N PRO A 190 -0.40 -13.75 -18.28
CA PRO A 190 0.36 -12.89 -19.21
C PRO A 190 -0.32 -11.54 -19.49
N HIS A 191 -1.65 -11.47 -19.38
CA HIS A 191 -2.42 -10.25 -19.66
C HIS A 191 -2.84 -9.46 -18.41
N LEU A 192 -2.50 -9.94 -17.20
CA LEU A 192 -2.99 -9.33 -15.97
C LEU A 192 -2.39 -7.93 -15.80
N THR A 193 -3.28 -6.94 -15.72
CA THR A 193 -2.95 -5.52 -15.53
C THR A 193 -3.26 -5.03 -14.12
N SER A 194 -4.19 -5.68 -13.41
CA SER A 194 -4.63 -5.27 -12.07
C SER A 194 -4.79 -6.47 -11.15
N LEU A 195 -4.12 -6.42 -9.99
CA LEU A 195 -4.22 -7.40 -8.92
C LEU A 195 -4.68 -6.72 -7.62
N ILE A 196 -5.81 -7.15 -7.08
CA ILE A 196 -6.40 -6.62 -5.84
C ILE A 196 -6.63 -7.79 -4.89
N LEU A 197 -5.93 -7.79 -3.75
CA LEU A 197 -6.05 -8.79 -2.70
C LEU A 197 -6.39 -8.09 -1.39
N SER A 198 -7.52 -8.40 -0.76
CA SER A 198 -7.94 -7.69 0.45
C SER A 198 -8.58 -8.58 1.51
N ASP A 199 -8.09 -8.57 2.74
CA ASP A 199 -8.66 -9.35 3.86
C ASP A 199 -8.65 -10.85 3.55
N LEU A 200 -7.48 -11.37 3.17
CA LEU A 200 -7.24 -12.79 2.94
C LEU A 200 -6.51 -13.36 4.16
N PRO A 201 -7.24 -13.98 5.13
CA PRO A 201 -6.71 -14.26 6.46
C PRO A 201 -5.61 -15.33 6.46
N ASP A 202 -5.59 -16.25 5.49
CA ASP A 202 -4.63 -17.36 5.43
C ASP A 202 -3.42 -17.10 4.52
N LEU A 203 -3.42 -15.96 3.81
CA LEU A 203 -2.40 -15.65 2.82
C LEU A 203 -1.08 -15.31 3.49
N ARG A 204 -0.05 -16.14 3.25
CA ARG A 204 1.31 -15.94 3.79
C ARG A 204 2.29 -15.35 2.78
N SER A 205 2.10 -15.63 1.50
CA SER A 205 2.86 -15.08 0.37
C SER A 205 1.96 -15.08 -0.86
N VAL A 206 2.11 -14.09 -1.75
CA VAL A 206 1.31 -14.02 -2.98
C VAL A 206 1.89 -14.92 -4.07
N VAL A 207 3.22 -15.07 -4.12
CA VAL A 207 3.93 -15.90 -5.13
C VAL A 207 4.93 -16.82 -4.43
N SER A 208 4.86 -18.13 -4.68
CA SER A 208 5.64 -19.15 -3.95
C SER A 208 7.12 -19.21 -4.35
N GLN A 209 7.96 -19.65 -3.40
CA GLN A 209 9.44 -19.68 -3.44
C GLN A 209 10.07 -20.47 -4.60
N ASN A 210 9.35 -21.41 -5.22
CA ASN A 210 9.89 -22.23 -6.32
C ASN A 210 9.64 -21.63 -7.73
N MET A 211 9.09 -20.41 -7.83
CA MET A 211 8.67 -19.81 -9.10
C MET A 211 9.76 -19.01 -9.84
N GLN A 212 11.03 -19.17 -9.44
CA GLN A 212 12.17 -18.41 -9.95
C GLN A 212 12.35 -18.48 -11.49
N LYS A 213 11.73 -19.47 -12.15
CA LYS A 213 11.81 -19.68 -13.60
C LYS A 213 10.57 -19.25 -14.39
N VAL A 214 9.47 -18.86 -13.73
CA VAL A 214 8.21 -18.57 -14.44
C VAL A 214 7.86 -17.09 -14.34
N PRO A 215 7.84 -16.35 -15.47
CA PRO A 215 7.45 -14.94 -15.48
C PRO A 215 6.02 -14.75 -14.97
N PHE A 216 5.80 -13.75 -14.11
CA PHE A 216 4.49 -13.44 -13.54
C PHE A 216 4.05 -12.03 -13.94
N GLY A 217 2.83 -11.89 -14.47
CA GLY A 217 2.18 -10.58 -14.61
C GLY A 217 3.03 -9.54 -15.34
N TYR A 218 3.65 -9.88 -16.47
CA TYR A 218 4.52 -8.96 -17.22
C TYR A 218 3.82 -7.63 -17.56
N ASN A 219 2.51 -7.65 -17.74
CA ASN A 219 1.67 -6.48 -18.06
C ASN A 219 1.03 -5.83 -16.83
N LEU A 220 1.46 -6.19 -15.61
CA LEU A 220 0.84 -5.72 -14.37
C LEU A 220 1.12 -4.23 -14.18
N LYS A 221 0.05 -3.45 -14.08
CA LYS A 221 0.08 -2.00 -13.92
C LYS A 221 -0.28 -1.56 -12.50
N ALA A 222 -1.14 -2.31 -11.82
CA ALA A 222 -1.63 -1.94 -10.50
C ALA A 222 -1.65 -3.14 -9.54
N VAL A 223 -1.07 -2.95 -8.36
CA VAL A 223 -1.10 -3.90 -7.25
C VAL A 223 -1.69 -3.23 -6.02
N TYR A 224 -2.74 -3.84 -5.47
CA TYR A 224 -3.30 -3.48 -4.18
C TYR A 224 -3.34 -4.71 -3.28
N VAL A 225 -2.73 -4.62 -2.10
CA VAL A 225 -2.80 -5.64 -1.06
C VAL A 225 -3.20 -4.99 0.26
N GLY A 226 -4.35 -5.38 0.79
CA GLY A 226 -4.97 -4.76 1.97
C GLY A 226 -5.36 -5.79 3.02
N PHE A 227 -5.25 -5.47 4.31
CA PHE A 227 -5.86 -6.25 5.41
C PHE A 227 -5.43 -7.75 5.48
N CYS A 228 -4.36 -8.14 4.78
CA CYS A 228 -3.84 -9.52 4.78
C CYS A 228 -2.90 -9.72 5.99
N LYS A 229 -3.49 -10.02 7.15
CA LYS A 229 -2.79 -9.97 8.45
C LYS A 229 -1.60 -10.92 8.57
N ARG A 230 -1.63 -12.10 7.93
CA ARG A 230 -0.59 -13.14 7.97
C ARG A 230 0.42 -13.08 6.82
N LEU A 231 0.30 -12.09 5.93
CA LEU A 231 1.17 -11.95 4.77
C LEU A 231 2.58 -11.55 5.23
N LEU A 232 3.58 -12.37 4.94
CA LEU A 232 4.97 -12.15 5.39
C LEU A 232 5.77 -11.27 4.41
N HIS A 233 5.52 -11.47 3.11
CA HIS A 233 6.08 -10.69 2.01
C HIS A 233 5.15 -10.79 0.79
N PHE A 234 5.27 -9.86 -0.16
CA PHE A 234 4.47 -9.91 -1.39
C PHE A 234 5.01 -10.98 -2.34
N SER A 235 6.28 -10.87 -2.74
CA SER A 235 6.94 -11.83 -3.64
C SER A 235 8.45 -11.86 -3.43
N SER A 236 9.12 -12.82 -4.08
CA SER A 236 10.58 -12.78 -4.23
C SER A 236 11.02 -11.62 -5.13
N LEU A 237 12.31 -11.30 -5.12
CA LEU A 237 12.90 -10.26 -5.95
C LEU A 237 12.92 -10.66 -7.43
N ALA A 238 13.17 -11.94 -7.76
CA ALA A 238 13.04 -12.45 -9.12
C ALA A 238 11.64 -12.22 -9.70
N VAL A 239 10.59 -12.48 -8.92
CA VAL A 239 9.21 -12.23 -9.34
C VAL A 239 8.96 -10.73 -9.53
N ALA A 240 9.47 -9.88 -8.63
CA ALA A 240 9.33 -8.43 -8.75
C ALA A 240 9.87 -7.92 -10.10
N ARG A 241 11.02 -8.43 -10.54
CA ARG A 241 11.64 -8.04 -11.83
C ARG A 241 10.75 -8.32 -13.04
N THR A 242 9.89 -9.34 -12.97
CA THR A 242 9.04 -9.73 -14.11
C THR A 242 7.97 -8.68 -14.43
N PHE A 243 7.52 -7.90 -13.44
CA PHE A 243 6.53 -6.84 -13.63
C PHE A 243 7.05 -5.42 -13.36
N ALA A 244 8.26 -5.27 -12.80
CA ALA A 244 8.84 -3.98 -12.42
C ALA A 244 8.86 -2.95 -13.56
N GLN A 245 9.00 -3.42 -14.81
CA GLN A 245 9.08 -2.58 -16.01
C GLN A 245 7.74 -1.95 -16.42
N GLN A 246 6.60 -2.44 -15.91
CA GLN A 246 5.26 -1.99 -16.32
C GLN A 246 4.40 -1.49 -15.16
N VAL A 247 4.72 -1.85 -13.91
CA VAL A 247 3.89 -1.47 -12.76
C VAL A 247 3.89 0.03 -12.55
N GLU A 248 2.69 0.61 -12.50
CA GLU A 248 2.45 2.05 -12.36
C GLU A 248 2.03 2.41 -10.93
N ASN A 249 1.33 1.51 -10.23
CA ASN A 249 0.82 1.77 -8.88
C ASN A 249 0.99 0.55 -7.96
N MET A 250 1.55 0.77 -6.77
CA MET A 250 1.64 -0.25 -5.73
C MET A 250 1.11 0.28 -4.40
N SER A 251 0.23 -0.48 -3.74
CA SER A 251 -0.36 -0.11 -2.46
C SER A 251 -0.43 -1.32 -1.52
N PHE A 252 0.20 -1.19 -0.36
CA PHE A 252 0.20 -2.18 0.73
C PHE A 252 -0.37 -1.55 1.99
N VAL A 253 -1.46 -2.10 2.52
CA VAL A 253 -2.27 -1.47 3.58
C VAL A 253 -2.66 -2.49 4.64
N VAL A 254 -2.34 -2.27 5.92
CA VAL A 254 -2.81 -3.10 7.06
C VAL A 254 -2.42 -4.59 6.90
N CYS A 255 -1.12 -4.86 6.66
CA CYS A 255 -0.55 -6.21 6.62
C CYS A 255 0.35 -6.42 7.84
N ASN A 256 -0.23 -6.93 8.93
CA ASN A 256 0.40 -6.89 10.26
C ASN A 256 1.71 -7.66 10.38
N GLU A 257 1.84 -8.83 9.74
CA GLU A 257 3.03 -9.67 9.80
C GLU A 257 4.04 -9.41 8.65
N MET A 258 3.74 -8.47 7.74
CA MET A 258 4.60 -8.21 6.59
C MET A 258 5.90 -7.55 7.05
N LYS A 259 7.02 -8.24 6.84
CA LYS A 259 8.35 -7.73 7.20
C LYS A 259 9.04 -7.04 6.03
N HIS A 260 8.83 -7.55 4.83
CA HIS A 260 9.44 -7.03 3.61
C HIS A 260 8.40 -7.05 2.50
N VAL A 261 8.41 -6.09 1.57
CA VAL A 261 7.57 -6.22 0.37
C VAL A 261 8.20 -7.25 -0.57
N PHE A 262 9.49 -7.11 -0.85
CA PHE A 262 10.28 -8.01 -1.69
C PHE A 262 11.46 -8.62 -0.93
N VAL A 263 11.75 -9.89 -1.22
CA VAL A 263 12.83 -10.65 -0.57
C VAL A 263 13.68 -11.35 -1.61
N LEU A 264 15.00 -11.17 -1.56
CA LEU A 264 15.96 -12.02 -2.25
C LEU A 264 16.02 -13.38 -1.54
N GLU A 265 15.78 -14.45 -2.28
CA GLU A 265 15.84 -15.82 -1.77
C GLU A 265 17.22 -16.44 -2.03
N GLU A 266 17.65 -17.38 -1.18
CA GLU A 266 19.00 -17.98 -1.24
C GLU A 266 19.32 -18.60 -2.61
N ASN A 267 18.32 -19.22 -3.25
CA ASN A 267 18.50 -19.89 -4.54
C ASN A 267 18.63 -18.90 -5.72
N GLU A 268 18.35 -17.59 -5.53
CA GLU A 268 18.48 -16.57 -6.61
C GLU A 268 19.94 -16.19 -6.91
N VAL A 269 20.90 -16.64 -6.10
CA VAL A 269 22.31 -16.21 -6.14
C VAL A 269 23.23 -17.24 -6.83
N GLU A 270 22.72 -18.42 -7.18
CA GLU A 270 23.50 -19.46 -7.87
C GLU A 270 23.67 -19.14 -9.37
N GLY A 271 24.83 -18.59 -9.77
CA GLY A 271 25.33 -18.75 -11.14
C GLY A 271 25.67 -17.50 -11.99
N ALA A 272 25.66 -16.27 -11.46
CA ALA A 272 26.17 -15.10 -12.19
C ALA A 272 26.64 -13.97 -11.27
N ASP A 273 27.30 -12.96 -11.86
CA ASP A 273 27.93 -11.80 -11.20
C ASP A 273 26.97 -11.14 -10.18
N GLN A 274 27.26 -11.35 -8.89
CA GLN A 274 26.40 -10.99 -7.74
C GLN A 274 26.07 -9.49 -7.68
N SER A 275 26.86 -8.65 -8.35
CA SER A 275 26.71 -7.20 -8.34
C SER A 275 25.53 -6.69 -9.19
N GLN A 276 25.26 -7.29 -10.35
CA GLN A 276 24.18 -6.85 -11.27
C GLN A 276 22.82 -7.51 -11.00
N ILE A 277 22.81 -8.70 -10.38
CA ILE A 277 21.56 -9.44 -10.13
C ILE A 277 20.73 -8.81 -9.02
N CYS A 278 21.31 -8.05 -8.10
CA CYS A 278 20.58 -7.56 -6.92
C CYS A 278 19.98 -6.15 -7.10
N ASP A 279 20.27 -5.46 -8.20
CA ASP A 279 19.63 -4.18 -8.50
C ASP A 279 18.21 -4.39 -9.03
N ILE A 280 17.32 -3.44 -8.73
CA ILE A 280 15.97 -3.43 -9.27
C ILE A 280 15.51 -2.00 -9.57
N GLN A 281 14.92 -1.81 -10.74
CA GLN A 281 14.41 -0.51 -11.16
C GLN A 281 12.93 -0.64 -11.48
N PHE A 282 12.15 0.35 -11.02
CA PHE A 282 10.72 0.48 -11.31
C PHE A 282 10.48 1.71 -12.19
N PRO A 283 10.78 1.66 -13.50
CA PRO A 283 10.76 2.83 -14.37
C PRO A 283 9.37 3.39 -14.62
N MET A 284 8.30 2.60 -14.49
CA MET A 284 6.93 3.06 -14.74
C MET A 284 6.15 3.39 -13.47
N LEU A 285 6.70 3.08 -12.28
CA LEU A 285 5.98 3.26 -11.02
C LEU A 285 5.81 4.74 -10.74
N ARG A 286 4.56 5.19 -10.62
CA ARG A 286 4.16 6.58 -10.36
C ARG A 286 3.72 6.80 -8.93
N LYS A 287 3.10 5.79 -8.30
CA LYS A 287 2.58 5.88 -6.95
C LYS A 287 2.94 4.66 -6.11
N LEU A 288 3.49 4.92 -4.93
CA LEU A 288 3.78 3.91 -3.92
C LEU A 288 3.13 4.28 -2.59
N LYS A 289 2.27 3.40 -2.07
CA LYS A 289 1.60 3.56 -0.78
C LYS A 289 1.93 2.40 0.16
N LEU A 290 2.50 2.72 1.32
CA LEU A 290 2.80 1.79 2.41
C LEU A 290 2.11 2.30 3.67
N SER A 291 1.04 1.65 4.13
CA SER A 291 0.21 2.18 5.22
C SER A 291 -0.11 1.14 6.27
N TYR A 292 0.19 1.44 7.53
CA TYR A 292 -0.14 0.61 8.67
C TYR A 292 0.50 -0.78 8.57
N LEU A 293 1.83 -0.81 8.44
CA LEU A 293 2.62 -2.04 8.28
C LEU A 293 3.54 -2.21 9.51
N PRO A 294 3.00 -2.60 10.67
CA PRO A 294 3.71 -2.51 11.94
C PRO A 294 4.94 -3.42 12.03
N ALA A 295 4.97 -4.59 11.37
CA ALA A 295 6.14 -5.48 11.36
C ALA A 295 7.15 -5.17 10.24
N MET A 296 6.87 -4.19 9.38
CA MET A 296 7.68 -3.95 8.18
C MET A 296 9.04 -3.38 8.58
N VAL A 297 10.11 -4.02 8.09
CA VAL A 297 11.50 -3.67 8.35
C VAL A 297 12.13 -2.99 7.13
N SER A 298 11.79 -3.44 5.92
CA SER A 298 12.23 -2.81 4.66
C SER A 298 11.24 -2.98 3.52
N PHE A 299 11.37 -2.16 2.48
CA PHE A 299 10.65 -2.41 1.22
C PHE A 299 11.27 -3.60 0.49
N CYS A 300 12.60 -3.61 0.36
CA CYS A 300 13.31 -4.71 -0.28
C CYS A 300 14.40 -5.26 0.64
N LYS A 301 14.50 -6.59 0.75
CA LYS A 301 15.59 -7.30 1.43
C LYS A 301 16.44 -8.04 0.40
N GLY A 302 17.76 -7.86 0.46
CA GLY A 302 18.77 -8.45 -0.41
C GLY A 302 19.03 -7.69 -1.71
N ALA A 303 18.35 -6.58 -1.98
CA ALA A 303 18.69 -5.75 -3.13
C ALA A 303 19.93 -4.89 -2.84
N ASN A 304 20.74 -4.64 -3.88
CA ASN A 304 21.89 -3.75 -3.80
C ASN A 304 21.44 -2.29 -3.93
N ASN A 305 20.77 -1.96 -5.03
CA ASN A 305 20.18 -0.65 -5.26
C ASN A 305 18.73 -0.78 -5.74
N ILE A 306 17.93 0.24 -5.43
CA ILE A 306 16.57 0.38 -5.95
C ILE A 306 16.35 1.78 -6.54
N ASP A 307 15.86 1.79 -7.79
CA ASP A 307 15.68 3.01 -8.54
C ASP A 307 14.21 3.22 -8.93
N PHE A 308 13.74 4.45 -8.72
CA PHE A 308 12.39 4.89 -9.06
C PHE A 308 12.41 6.14 -9.97
N PRO A 309 12.74 5.99 -11.26
CA PRO A 309 12.93 7.14 -12.16
C PRO A 309 11.71 8.03 -12.33
N ASN A 310 10.50 7.47 -12.36
CA ASN A 310 9.24 8.20 -12.64
C ASN A 310 8.23 8.12 -11.48
N LEU A 311 8.70 7.86 -10.26
CA LEU A 311 7.83 7.85 -9.08
C LEU A 311 7.47 9.28 -8.73
N ASN A 312 6.19 9.62 -8.87
CA ASN A 312 5.66 10.96 -8.59
C ASN A 312 5.26 11.13 -7.13
N GLU A 313 4.69 10.09 -6.52
CA GLU A 313 4.06 10.15 -5.22
C GLU A 313 4.47 8.96 -4.33
N ILE A 314 5.00 9.26 -3.15
CA ILE A 314 5.22 8.27 -2.10
C ILE A 314 4.43 8.63 -0.84
N TYR A 315 3.71 7.66 -0.31
CA TYR A 315 2.96 7.76 0.95
C TYR A 315 3.40 6.62 1.87
N ILE A 316 3.98 6.97 3.02
CA ILE A 316 4.33 6.01 4.07
C ILE A 316 3.69 6.46 5.38
N SER A 317 2.89 5.59 6.00
CA SER A 317 2.18 5.92 7.24
C SER A 317 2.19 4.75 8.21
N ALA A 318 2.47 5.01 9.49
CA ALA A 318 2.34 4.03 10.59
C ALA A 318 3.07 2.69 10.30
N SER A 319 4.35 2.81 9.90
CA SER A 319 5.25 1.69 9.62
C SER A 319 6.49 1.79 10.53
N ASN A 320 6.26 1.75 11.84
CA ASN A 320 7.24 2.19 12.85
C ASN A 320 8.55 1.38 12.83
N ASN A 321 8.51 0.10 12.44
CA ASN A 321 9.71 -0.74 12.35
C ASN A 321 10.54 -0.55 11.06
N LEU A 322 10.12 0.33 10.15
CA LEU A 322 10.73 0.52 8.84
C LEU A 322 12.01 1.36 8.94
N LYS A 323 13.13 0.70 9.25
CA LYS A 323 14.41 1.38 9.51
C LYS A 323 15.22 1.73 8.27
N GLY A 324 15.02 1.00 7.18
CA GLY A 324 15.72 1.18 5.92
C GLY A 324 14.85 0.70 4.77
N PHE A 325 14.79 1.44 3.67
CA PHE A 325 13.96 1.06 2.54
C PHE A 325 14.55 -0.15 1.79
N VAL A 326 15.88 -0.24 1.73
CA VAL A 326 16.63 -1.41 1.22
C VAL A 326 17.55 -1.94 2.31
N ILE A 327 17.58 -3.28 2.47
CA ILE A 327 18.54 -3.97 3.33
C ILE A 327 19.36 -4.90 2.42
N PRO A 328 20.64 -4.64 2.16
CA PRO A 328 21.51 -5.50 1.35
C PRO A 328 21.76 -6.87 1.99
N THR A 329 22.21 -7.84 1.19
CA THR A 329 22.51 -9.23 1.62
C THR A 329 23.79 -9.34 2.43
N ASP A 330 24.87 -8.73 1.96
CA ASP A 330 26.12 -8.68 2.69
C ASP A 330 26.04 -7.52 3.68
N GLY A 331 26.52 -7.73 4.91
CA GLY A 331 26.46 -6.79 6.03
C GLY A 331 27.23 -5.50 5.78
N ASP A 332 26.76 -4.73 4.80
CA ASP A 332 27.27 -3.45 4.41
C ASP A 332 27.19 -2.55 5.63
N GLN A 333 28.36 -2.09 6.05
CA GLN A 333 28.52 -1.21 7.21
C GLN A 333 28.44 0.25 6.78
N SER A 334 27.82 0.54 5.63
CA SER A 334 27.67 1.90 5.15
C SER A 334 27.00 2.77 6.21
N SER A 335 27.55 3.96 6.43
CA SER A 335 27.15 4.88 7.50
C SER A 335 25.70 5.37 7.39
N ASP A 336 25.05 5.11 6.26
CA ASP A 336 23.68 5.46 5.93
C ASP A 336 22.66 4.32 6.12
N MET A 337 23.09 3.11 6.53
CA MET A 337 22.20 1.95 6.77
C MET A 337 21.10 2.19 7.80
N HIS A 338 21.25 3.19 8.66
CA HIS A 338 20.29 3.55 9.71
C HIS A 338 19.22 4.56 9.25
N TYR A 339 19.21 4.92 7.97
CA TYR A 339 18.26 5.87 7.40
C TYR A 339 17.29 5.17 6.46
N LEU A 340 16.04 5.62 6.48
CA LEU A 340 14.98 5.10 5.63
C LEU A 340 15.39 5.21 4.15
N PHE A 341 15.82 6.41 3.73
CA PHE A 341 16.32 6.69 2.40
C PHE A 341 17.84 6.94 2.46
N GLY A 342 18.60 5.86 2.26
CA GLY A 342 20.06 5.89 2.10
C GLY A 342 20.49 6.06 0.63
N SER A 343 21.80 5.95 0.38
CA SER A 343 22.44 6.08 -0.94
C SER A 343 22.01 5.03 -1.97
N LYS A 344 21.45 3.92 -1.50
CA LYS A 344 20.98 2.78 -2.30
C LYS A 344 19.56 2.94 -2.85
N VAL A 345 18.94 4.08 -2.61
CA VAL A 345 17.57 4.39 -3.04
C VAL A 345 17.60 5.68 -3.84
N SER A 346 17.09 5.65 -5.07
CA SER A 346 17.00 6.84 -5.90
C SER A 346 15.58 7.13 -6.39
N PHE A 347 15.26 8.42 -6.50
CA PHE A 347 14.02 8.91 -7.08
C PHE A 347 14.34 9.90 -8.20
N GLY A 348 13.79 9.70 -9.40
CA GLY A 348 14.05 10.60 -10.55
C GLY A 348 12.99 11.68 -10.75
N GLY A 349 11.74 11.42 -10.34
CA GLY A 349 10.57 12.27 -10.66
C GLY A 349 9.66 12.54 -9.46
N LEU A 350 10.17 12.45 -8.24
CA LEU A 350 9.35 12.53 -7.04
C LEU A 350 8.86 13.95 -6.78
N GLU A 351 7.56 14.18 -6.94
CA GLU A 351 6.91 15.48 -6.76
C GLU A 351 6.25 15.64 -5.38
N SER A 352 5.80 14.53 -4.77
CA SER A 352 5.05 14.55 -3.51
C SER A 352 5.48 13.42 -2.58
N MET A 353 5.89 13.78 -1.37
CA MET A 353 6.27 12.84 -0.31
C MET A 353 5.45 13.10 0.95
N VAL A 354 4.78 12.05 1.44
CA VAL A 354 3.99 12.06 2.67
C VAL A 354 4.49 10.98 3.61
N LEU A 355 4.99 11.39 4.79
CA LEU A 355 5.58 10.52 5.80
C LEU A 355 4.89 10.75 7.15
N LEU A 356 4.16 9.75 7.63
CA LEU A 356 3.33 9.86 8.83
C LEU A 356 3.68 8.78 9.86
N ASN A 357 3.85 9.17 11.12
CA ASN A 357 4.01 8.27 12.25
C ASN A 357 5.13 7.25 12.01
N LEU A 358 6.35 7.72 11.74
CA LEU A 358 7.53 6.87 11.51
C LEU A 358 8.53 7.01 12.67
N GLU A 359 9.03 5.88 13.15
CA GLU A 359 10.09 5.79 14.18
C GLU A 359 11.44 5.50 13.52
N SER A 360 11.78 6.26 12.48
CA SER A 360 13.02 6.05 11.72
C SER A 360 13.64 7.37 11.29
N LYS A 361 14.97 7.39 11.22
CA LYS A 361 15.70 8.51 10.62
C LYS A 361 15.40 8.51 9.12
N LEU A 362 15.03 9.66 8.56
CA LEU A 362 14.47 9.67 7.21
C LEU A 362 15.51 9.59 6.10
N TRP A 363 16.53 10.43 6.13
CA TRP A 363 17.55 10.49 5.08
C TRP A 363 18.92 10.85 5.62
N TYR A 364 19.96 10.34 4.97
CA TYR A 364 21.34 10.54 5.40
C TYR A 364 21.81 11.98 5.16
N HIS A 365 22.22 12.67 6.24
CA HIS A 365 22.54 14.10 6.22
C HIS A 365 23.75 14.49 5.35
N GLN A 366 24.62 13.54 4.98
CA GLN A 366 25.79 13.77 4.11
C GLN A 366 25.58 13.31 2.66
N LEU A 367 24.36 13.01 2.23
CA LEU A 367 24.09 12.77 0.80
C LEU A 367 24.35 14.07 0.05
N SER A 368 25.53 14.20 -0.56
CA SER A 368 25.91 15.26 -1.50
C SER A 368 25.37 14.99 -2.91
N ASN A 369 24.84 13.78 -3.15
CA ASN A 369 24.30 13.34 -4.45
C ASN A 369 22.78 13.55 -4.55
N THR A 370 22.35 14.76 -4.23
CA THR A 370 20.96 15.12 -3.91
C THR A 370 20.00 15.20 -5.13
N GLN A 371 20.33 14.58 -6.27
CA GLN A 371 19.43 14.53 -7.43
C GLN A 371 18.06 13.89 -7.11
N TYR A 372 17.92 13.20 -5.97
CA TYR A 372 16.71 12.52 -5.51
C TYR A 372 15.51 13.41 -5.18
N PHE A 373 15.74 14.67 -4.81
CA PHE A 373 14.67 15.60 -4.41
C PHE A 373 14.55 16.83 -5.31
N SER A 374 15.22 16.83 -6.47
CA SER A 374 15.19 17.98 -7.38
C SER A 374 13.78 18.30 -7.84
N GLU A 375 12.96 17.30 -8.11
CA GLU A 375 11.58 17.44 -8.57
C GLU A 375 10.55 17.58 -7.42
N LEU A 376 10.98 17.48 -6.16
CA LEU A 376 10.08 17.46 -5.01
C LEU A 376 9.40 18.82 -4.86
N GLN A 377 8.07 18.83 -4.92
CA GLN A 377 7.23 20.02 -4.81
C GLN A 377 6.50 20.09 -3.47
N ASN A 378 6.10 18.94 -2.93
CA ASN A 378 5.33 18.86 -1.69
C ASN A 378 5.96 17.85 -0.73
N LEU A 379 6.30 18.30 0.48
CA LEU A 379 6.75 17.44 1.56
C LEU A 379 5.85 17.63 2.77
N PHE A 380 5.27 16.53 3.25
CA PHE A 380 4.48 16.50 4.47
C PHE A 380 5.02 15.43 5.42
N ILE A 381 5.45 15.88 6.60
CA ILE A 381 5.94 15.02 7.68
C ILE A 381 5.00 15.20 8.88
N GLN A 382 4.48 14.12 9.44
CA GLN A 382 3.68 14.19 10.65
C GLN A 382 4.03 13.07 11.63
N GLY A 383 4.15 13.36 12.93
CA GLY A 383 4.30 12.32 13.96
C GLY A 383 5.59 11.49 13.85
N CYS A 384 6.64 12.03 13.21
CA CYS A 384 7.92 11.34 13.06
C CYS A 384 8.88 11.78 14.17
N HIS A 385 9.05 10.94 15.19
CA HIS A 385 9.71 11.32 16.44
C HIS A 385 11.22 11.01 16.52
N GLU A 386 11.79 10.28 15.54
CA GLU A 386 13.24 10.03 15.47
C GLU A 386 14.02 11.14 14.75
N ILE A 387 13.33 12.21 14.34
CA ILE A 387 13.90 13.33 13.60
C ILE A 387 14.21 14.47 14.57
N LYS A 388 15.49 14.80 14.72
CA LYS A 388 15.95 16.02 15.41
C LYS A 388 16.13 17.19 14.46
N TYR A 389 16.69 16.91 13.29
CA TYR A 389 16.92 17.88 12.23
C TYR A 389 16.34 17.33 10.94
N VAL A 390 15.56 18.15 10.23
CA VAL A 390 14.88 17.70 9.01
C VAL A 390 15.87 17.72 7.86
N PHE A 391 16.60 18.81 7.68
CA PHE A 391 17.58 18.98 6.61
C PHE A 391 18.93 19.43 7.14
N SER A 392 19.93 19.16 6.34
CA SER A 392 21.30 19.62 6.50
C SER A 392 21.66 20.64 5.41
N SER A 393 22.75 21.35 5.57
CA SER A 393 23.25 22.31 4.57
C SER A 393 23.64 21.64 3.24
N PHE A 394 24.02 20.37 3.25
CA PHE A 394 24.26 19.59 2.02
C PHE A 394 22.97 19.15 1.32
N SER A 395 21.97 18.70 2.08
CA SER A 395 20.73 18.13 1.51
C SER A 395 19.79 19.19 0.94
N ILE A 396 19.78 20.40 1.51
CA ILE A 396 18.87 21.47 1.10
C ILE A 396 19.13 21.99 -0.33
N GLY A 397 20.36 21.81 -0.85
CA GLY A 397 20.73 22.23 -2.20
C GLY A 397 19.91 21.56 -3.31
N ALA A 398 19.28 20.42 -3.03
CA ALA A 398 18.41 19.75 -3.99
C ALA A 398 16.96 20.17 -3.97
N LEU A 399 16.47 20.83 -2.92
CA LEU A 399 15.06 21.13 -2.76
C LEU A 399 14.68 22.39 -3.57
N VAL A 400 15.13 22.44 -4.82
CA VAL A 400 15.02 23.59 -5.74
C VAL A 400 13.60 23.79 -6.26
N ASN A 401 12.80 22.72 -6.34
CA ASN A 401 11.41 22.78 -6.77
C ASN A 401 10.38 22.73 -5.63
N LEU A 402 10.83 22.69 -4.37
CA LEU A 402 9.94 22.56 -3.22
C LEU A 402 9.04 23.78 -3.10
N LYS A 403 7.72 23.58 -3.15
CA LYS A 403 6.68 24.62 -3.05
C LYS A 403 5.99 24.61 -1.70
N LYS A 404 5.80 23.43 -1.10
CA LYS A 404 5.09 23.26 0.17
C LYS A 404 5.87 22.36 1.11
N LEU A 405 6.17 22.89 2.29
CA LEU A 405 6.76 22.15 3.40
C LEU A 405 5.81 22.19 4.58
N LYS A 406 5.33 21.02 5.01
CA LYS A 406 4.45 20.87 6.18
C LYS A 406 5.06 19.89 7.16
N ILE A 407 5.18 20.31 8.42
CA ILE A 407 5.73 19.48 9.49
C ILE A 407 4.80 19.60 10.69
N ARG A 408 4.22 18.48 11.14
CA ARG A 408 3.21 18.46 12.19
C ARG A 408 3.49 17.41 13.27
N CYS A 409 3.20 17.71 14.53
CA CYS A 409 3.21 16.73 15.63
C CYS A 409 4.55 15.96 15.79
N CYS A 410 5.68 16.53 15.38
CA CYS A 410 7.01 15.89 15.47
C CYS A 410 7.76 16.42 16.69
N PHE A 411 7.58 15.78 17.84
CA PHE A 411 8.02 16.32 19.15
C PHE A 411 9.52 16.35 19.42
N SER A 412 10.34 15.73 18.57
CA SER A 412 11.79 15.69 18.73
C SER A 412 12.54 16.70 17.85
N ILE A 413 11.85 17.39 16.94
CA ILE A 413 12.51 18.33 16.02
C ILE A 413 12.96 19.56 16.79
N GLU A 414 14.28 19.80 16.78
CA GLU A 414 14.94 20.94 17.42
C GLU A 414 15.16 22.07 16.41
N ALA A 415 15.42 21.74 15.14
CA ALA A 415 15.46 22.68 14.02
C ALA A 415 15.08 22.03 12.69
N VAL A 416 14.60 22.82 11.72
CA VAL A 416 14.33 22.30 10.37
C VAL A 416 15.62 22.17 9.56
N ILE A 417 16.54 23.13 9.67
CA ILE A 417 17.83 23.13 8.95
C ILE A 417 18.99 23.26 9.93
N VAL A 418 19.98 22.37 9.81
CA VAL A 418 21.26 22.45 10.53
C VAL A 418 22.43 22.67 9.56
N GLU A 419 23.49 23.30 10.04
CA GLU A 419 24.75 23.49 9.33
C GLU A 419 25.66 22.27 9.53
N ASP A 420 26.21 21.72 8.46
CA ASP A 420 27.11 20.57 8.53
C ASP A 420 28.55 21.00 8.88
N GLU A 421 29.28 20.14 9.58
CA GLU A 421 30.72 20.31 9.79
C GLU A 421 31.45 20.32 8.42
N GLY A 422 32.22 21.38 8.15
CA GLY A 422 32.88 21.59 6.84
C GLY A 422 32.00 22.23 5.76
N GLY A 423 30.73 22.55 6.07
CA GLY A 423 29.81 23.29 5.18
C GLY A 423 30.01 24.80 5.15
N GLU A 424 30.92 25.34 5.97
CA GLU A 424 31.16 26.79 6.19
C GLU A 424 31.53 27.56 4.91
N GLY A 425 32.03 26.87 3.88
CA GLY A 425 32.33 27.44 2.56
C GLY A 425 31.17 27.41 1.55
N MET A 426 30.10 26.66 1.82
CA MET A 426 28.93 26.54 0.94
C MET A 426 27.93 27.66 1.23
N SER A 427 28.24 28.88 0.77
CA SER A 427 27.33 30.03 0.85
C SER A 427 26.15 29.90 -0.14
N MET A 428 25.25 28.95 0.11
CA MET A 428 23.97 28.85 -0.58
C MET A 428 23.03 29.93 -0.04
N LYS A 429 23.00 31.09 -0.70
CA LYS A 429 22.12 32.23 -0.35
C LYS A 429 20.65 31.98 -0.69
N HIS A 430 20.39 31.17 -1.72
CA HIS A 430 19.05 30.86 -2.22
C HIS A 430 18.62 29.46 -1.79
N LEU A 431 18.23 29.33 -0.51
CA LEU A 431 17.59 28.12 -0.03
C LEU A 431 16.11 28.15 -0.41
N PHE A 432 15.56 27.01 -0.83
CA PHE A 432 14.14 26.88 -1.15
C PHE A 432 13.60 27.98 -2.11
N PRO A 433 14.17 28.14 -3.32
CA PRO A 433 13.85 29.25 -4.20
C PRO A 433 12.37 29.31 -4.63
N LYS A 434 11.65 28.17 -4.59
CA LYS A 434 10.24 28.06 -4.97
C LYS A 434 9.28 27.81 -3.79
N LEU A 435 9.75 27.82 -2.55
CA LEU A 435 8.89 27.54 -1.39
C LEU A 435 7.88 28.66 -1.22
N GLU A 436 6.59 28.31 -1.30
CA GLU A 436 5.47 29.24 -1.20
C GLU A 436 4.76 29.11 0.15
N VAL A 437 4.66 27.89 0.67
CA VAL A 437 3.92 27.57 1.90
C VAL A 437 4.82 26.81 2.87
N LEU A 438 5.00 27.38 4.06
CA LEU A 438 5.64 26.73 5.20
C LEU A 438 4.63 26.56 6.33
N GLU A 439 4.48 25.34 6.81
CA GLU A 439 3.59 25.04 7.92
C GLU A 439 4.32 24.21 8.98
N LEU A 440 4.36 24.74 10.20
CA LEU A 440 4.98 24.13 11.37
C LEU A 440 3.94 24.06 12.48
N GLN A 441 3.54 22.86 12.88
CA GLN A 441 2.49 22.68 13.88
C GLN A 441 2.89 21.65 14.93
N GLU A 442 2.66 21.95 16.21
CA GLU A 442 2.87 21.03 17.33
C GLU A 442 4.30 20.46 17.35
N LEU A 443 5.28 21.37 17.28
CA LEU A 443 6.71 21.07 17.36
C LEU A 443 7.27 21.69 18.66
N PRO A 444 7.00 21.08 19.83
CA PRO A 444 7.27 21.70 21.13
C PRO A 444 8.75 22.03 21.38
N LYS A 445 9.68 21.26 20.79
CA LYS A 445 11.14 21.46 20.92
C LYS A 445 11.77 22.31 19.83
N LEU A 446 10.99 22.79 18.86
CA LEU A 446 11.53 23.54 17.74
C LEU A 446 12.05 24.89 18.25
N GLY A 447 13.38 25.07 18.28
CA GLY A 447 13.99 26.34 18.70
C GLY A 447 14.08 27.36 17.58
N SER A 448 14.34 26.89 16.35
CA SER A 448 14.37 27.74 15.15
C SER A 448 14.10 26.96 13.86
N PHE A 449 13.72 27.68 12.79
CA PHE A 449 13.60 27.06 11.47
C PHE A 449 14.99 26.69 10.92
N SER A 450 15.98 27.58 11.06
CA SER A 450 17.35 27.33 10.60
C SER A 450 18.37 27.71 11.66
N GLN A 451 19.32 26.82 11.91
CA GLN A 451 20.48 27.06 12.77
C GLN A 451 21.71 27.54 12.00
N ARG A 452 21.62 27.71 10.67
CA ARG A 452 22.71 28.29 9.86
C ARG A 452 22.97 29.74 10.26
N LYS A 453 24.24 30.14 10.23
CA LYS A 453 24.67 31.52 10.51
C LYS A 453 24.59 32.45 9.30
N HIS A 454 24.33 31.90 8.11
CA HIS A 454 24.24 32.64 6.86
C HIS A 454 22.85 33.20 6.59
N ASP A 455 22.80 34.23 5.74
CA ASP A 455 21.54 34.86 5.31
C ASP A 455 20.63 33.86 4.58
N LEU A 456 19.33 33.99 4.83
CA LEU A 456 18.28 33.19 4.21
C LEU A 456 17.42 34.06 3.29
N GLN A 457 17.38 33.70 2.00
CA GLN A 457 16.52 34.37 1.03
C GLN A 457 15.42 33.42 0.56
N LEU A 458 14.21 33.60 1.11
CA LEU A 458 13.02 32.83 0.79
C LEU A 458 12.10 33.66 -0.14
N LEU A 459 12.55 33.85 -1.38
CA LEU A 459 11.99 34.82 -2.33
C LEU A 459 10.55 34.53 -2.80
N SER A 460 10.11 33.27 -2.69
CA SER A 460 8.78 32.83 -3.12
C SER A 460 7.79 32.63 -1.99
N LEU A 461 8.22 32.82 -0.73
CA LEU A 461 7.43 32.49 0.45
C LEU A 461 6.27 33.46 0.59
N LYS A 462 5.05 32.91 0.62
CA LYS A 462 3.78 33.66 0.67
C LYS A 462 3.02 33.42 1.96
N THR A 463 3.15 32.22 2.53
CA THR A 463 2.39 31.81 3.71
C THR A 463 3.30 31.08 4.68
N VAL A 464 3.29 31.54 5.92
CA VAL A 464 3.94 30.86 7.04
C VAL A 464 2.92 30.73 8.16
N THR A 465 2.72 29.50 8.62
CA THR A 465 1.87 29.18 9.77
C THR A 465 2.69 28.42 10.80
N ILE A 466 2.73 28.92 12.03
CA ILE A 466 3.50 28.36 13.15
C ILE A 466 2.56 28.20 14.34
N ASN A 467 2.11 26.98 14.62
CA ASN A 467 1.15 26.72 15.69
C ASN A 467 1.75 25.76 16.72
N TYR A 468 1.59 26.04 18.00
CA TYR A 468 1.98 25.17 19.11
C TYR A 468 3.48 24.79 19.09
N CYS A 469 4.36 25.75 18.74
CA CYS A 469 5.82 25.60 18.71
C CYS A 469 6.49 26.44 19.82
N SER A 470 6.19 26.12 21.08
CA SER A 470 6.44 27.01 22.24
C SER A 470 7.91 27.36 22.56
N GLU A 471 8.86 26.52 22.13
CA GLU A 471 10.30 26.77 22.31
C GLU A 471 10.91 27.63 21.19
N MET A 472 10.15 27.93 20.13
CA MET A 472 10.66 28.67 18.99
C MET A 472 10.88 30.13 19.39
N GLN A 473 12.12 30.60 19.26
CA GLN A 473 12.50 31.97 19.62
C GLN A 473 12.79 32.83 18.40
N ILE A 474 13.41 32.24 17.39
CA ILE A 474 13.79 32.92 16.15
C ILE A 474 13.50 32.01 14.97
N PHE A 475 13.30 32.59 13.79
CA PHE A 475 13.27 31.85 12.55
C PHE A 475 14.68 31.39 12.16
N ALA A 476 15.65 32.30 12.14
CA ALA A 476 17.06 32.00 11.85
C ALA A 476 18.01 33.08 12.39
N GLN A 477 19.30 32.77 12.48
CA GLN A 477 20.30 33.70 13.03
C GLN A 477 20.81 34.75 12.02
N GLY A 478 20.94 34.39 10.73
CA GLY A 478 21.35 35.31 9.67
C GLY A 478 20.25 36.30 9.26
N TYR A 479 20.55 37.20 8.31
CA TYR A 479 19.52 38.11 7.76
C TYR A 479 18.48 37.32 6.95
N ILE A 480 17.19 37.62 7.15
CA ILE A 480 16.09 36.89 6.52
C ILE A 480 15.35 37.81 5.56
N SER A 481 15.35 37.45 4.28
CA SER A 481 14.62 38.17 3.23
C SER A 481 13.42 37.35 2.75
N THR A 482 12.22 37.88 2.99
CA THR A 482 10.93 37.27 2.61
C THR A 482 10.04 38.30 1.89
N PRO A 483 10.42 38.76 0.68
CA PRO A 483 9.80 39.92 0.02
C PRO A 483 8.33 39.73 -0.41
N ARG A 484 7.76 38.54 -0.24
CA ARG A 484 6.37 38.19 -0.60
C ARG A 484 5.54 37.75 0.60
N LEU A 485 6.09 37.84 1.81
CA LEU A 485 5.43 37.47 3.05
C LEU A 485 4.97 38.75 3.74
N ASP A 486 3.67 39.03 3.68
CA ASP A 486 3.08 40.22 4.32
C ASP A 486 2.75 39.96 5.80
N GLU A 487 2.25 38.76 6.09
CA GLU A 487 1.81 38.35 7.42
C GLU A 487 2.24 36.93 7.77
N LEU A 488 2.46 36.72 9.07
CA LEU A 488 2.80 35.46 9.69
C LEU A 488 1.63 35.00 10.57
N GLN A 489 1.17 33.77 10.39
CA GLN A 489 0.15 33.19 11.26
C GLN A 489 0.79 32.43 12.41
N ILE A 490 0.53 32.82 13.65
CA ILE A 490 0.99 32.13 14.86
C ILE A 490 -0.20 31.87 15.78
N ASP A 491 -0.50 30.59 16.04
CA ASP A 491 -1.59 30.11 16.90
C ASP A 491 -2.90 30.88 16.68
N ASP A 492 -3.35 30.84 15.42
CA ASP A 492 -4.59 31.44 14.90
C ASP A 492 -4.65 32.99 14.96
N LYS A 493 -3.52 33.66 15.21
CA LYS A 493 -3.37 35.12 15.10
C LYS A 493 -2.46 35.50 13.93
N SER A 494 -2.70 36.66 13.33
CA SER A 494 -1.86 37.24 12.27
C SER A 494 -0.94 38.34 12.80
N PHE A 495 0.33 38.31 12.39
CA PHE A 495 1.37 39.27 12.75
C PHE A 495 2.02 39.84 11.46
N PRO A 496 2.14 41.17 11.32
CA PRO A 496 2.76 41.78 10.15
C PRO A 496 4.27 41.52 10.11
N VAL A 497 4.81 41.16 8.95
CA VAL A 497 6.24 40.80 8.79
C VAL A 497 7.05 42.01 8.34
N ASN A 498 7.56 42.78 9.31
CA ASN A 498 8.65 43.75 9.06
C ASN A 498 10.02 43.08 9.25
N ASP A 499 10.11 42.23 10.27
CA ASP A 499 11.21 41.33 10.55
C ASP A 499 10.57 40.04 11.12
N ILE A 500 10.86 38.90 10.49
CA ILE A 500 10.22 37.63 10.85
C ILE A 500 10.62 37.14 12.24
N ASN A 501 11.86 37.39 12.68
CA ASN A 501 12.30 37.01 14.02
C ASN A 501 11.54 37.83 15.08
N ASN A 502 11.43 39.14 14.86
CA ASN A 502 10.66 40.02 15.76
C ASN A 502 9.18 39.62 15.83
N SER A 503 8.59 39.27 14.67
CA SER A 503 7.19 38.83 14.60
C SER A 503 6.95 37.53 15.37
N ILE A 504 7.89 36.59 15.29
CA ILE A 504 7.88 35.35 16.07
C ILE A 504 8.01 35.62 17.57
N CYS A 505 8.97 36.46 17.97
CA CYS A 505 9.15 36.87 19.37
C CYS A 505 7.85 37.47 19.93
N GLN A 506 7.27 38.44 19.22
CA GLN A 506 6.02 39.09 19.62
C GLN A 506 4.90 38.05 19.76
N GLY A 507 4.72 37.17 18.77
CA GLY A 507 3.63 36.20 18.78
C GLY A 507 3.69 35.22 19.95
N PHE A 508 4.88 34.71 20.28
CA PHE A 508 5.04 33.81 21.42
C PHE A 508 5.04 34.53 22.78
N GLU A 509 5.50 35.77 22.87
CA GLU A 509 5.34 36.61 24.06
C GLU A 509 3.87 36.86 24.38
N GLU A 510 3.06 37.24 23.38
CA GLU A 510 1.62 37.41 23.53
C GLU A 510 0.93 36.14 24.01
N GLN A 511 1.37 34.97 23.55
CA GLN A 511 0.83 33.69 24.02
C GLN A 511 1.23 33.36 25.45
N ARG A 512 2.50 33.60 25.83
CA ARG A 512 2.95 33.39 27.21
C ARG A 512 2.18 34.28 28.17
N ALA A 513 1.96 35.55 27.80
CA ALA A 513 1.13 36.47 28.57
C ALA A 513 -0.32 35.99 28.68
N LYS A 514 -0.92 35.49 27.58
CA LYS A 514 -2.27 34.91 27.59
C LYS A 514 -2.38 33.70 28.52
N LYS A 515 -1.46 32.72 28.41
CA LYS A 515 -1.43 31.55 29.28
C LYS A 515 -1.24 31.92 30.75
N MET A 516 -0.37 32.88 31.05
CA MET A 516 -0.15 33.35 32.41
C MET A 516 -1.40 34.02 33.01
N LYS A 517 -2.16 34.75 32.19
CA LYS A 517 -3.45 35.33 32.59
C LYS A 517 -4.49 34.24 32.87
N GLU A 518 -4.61 33.23 31.99
CA GLU A 518 -5.53 32.11 32.16
C GLU A 518 -5.22 31.30 33.44
N VAL A 519 -3.94 31.05 33.73
CA VAL A 519 -3.54 30.37 34.99
C VAL A 519 -3.85 31.24 36.21
N ALA A 520 -3.62 32.55 36.14
CA ALA A 520 -3.95 33.45 37.25
C ALA A 520 -5.47 33.50 37.52
N GLU A 521 -6.30 33.51 36.47
CA GLU A 521 -7.76 33.44 36.58
C GLU A 521 -8.23 32.11 37.20
N GLN A 522 -7.58 30.99 36.85
CA GLN A 522 -7.88 29.67 37.42
C GLN A 522 -7.52 29.59 38.91
N ILE A 523 -6.34 30.10 39.30
CA ILE A 523 -5.91 30.15 40.71
C ILE A 523 -6.86 31.02 41.53
N ALA A 524 -7.22 32.20 41.02
CA ALA A 524 -8.15 33.10 41.73
C ALA A 524 -9.51 32.42 41.97
N LYS A 525 -10.00 31.64 41.00
CA LYS A 525 -11.24 30.89 41.13
C LYS A 525 -11.14 29.77 42.18
N GLU A 526 -10.04 29.03 42.21
CA GLU A 526 -9.79 27.99 43.21
C GLU A 526 -9.65 28.58 44.63
N GLU A 527 -9.05 29.76 44.76
CA GLU A 527 -8.97 30.49 46.05
C GLU A 527 -10.34 30.98 46.53
N GLU A 528 -11.21 31.47 45.63
CA GLU A 528 -12.60 31.84 45.96
C GLU A 528 -13.41 30.61 46.42
N GLU A 529 -13.31 29.48 45.71
CA GLU A 529 -14.01 28.23 46.09
C GLU A 529 -13.55 27.68 47.45
N LEU A 530 -12.27 27.85 47.82
CA LEU A 530 -11.75 27.48 49.14
C LEU A 530 -12.25 28.40 50.26
N GLN A 531 -12.38 29.70 49.99
CA GLN A 531 -12.92 30.65 50.96
C GLN A 531 -14.40 30.42 51.23
N GLU A 532 -15.20 30.12 50.20
CA GLU A 532 -16.61 29.75 50.38
C GLU A 532 -16.77 28.45 51.19
N PHE A 533 -15.89 27.46 50.99
CA PHE A 533 -15.88 26.22 51.78
C PHE A 533 -15.56 26.46 53.27
N ASP A 534 -14.60 27.33 53.57
CA ASP A 534 -14.25 27.69 54.96
C ASP A 534 -15.35 28.52 55.65
N GLU A 535 -16.09 29.36 54.92
CA GLU A 535 -17.22 30.15 55.45
C GLU A 535 -18.47 29.28 55.72
N GLU A 536 -18.75 28.25 54.89
CA GLU A 536 -19.83 27.29 55.16
C GLU A 536 -19.54 26.39 56.39
N HIS A 537 -18.27 26.06 56.66
CA HIS A 537 -17.90 25.24 57.83
C HIS A 537 -17.74 26.02 59.14
N THR A 538 -17.64 27.35 59.09
CA THR A 538 -17.62 28.21 60.29
C THR A 538 -19.03 28.63 60.72
N THR A 539 -19.99 28.71 59.80
CA THR A 539 -21.39 29.02 60.11
C THR A 539 -22.19 27.85 60.71
N GLU A 540 -21.83 26.59 60.46
CA GLU A 540 -22.40 25.43 61.18
C GLU A 540 -21.90 25.30 62.64
N GLY A 541 -20.87 26.05 63.04
CA GLY A 541 -20.28 25.98 64.39
C GLY A 541 -20.79 27.03 65.39
N GLU A 542 -21.58 28.03 64.94
CA GLU A 542 -22.05 29.14 65.79
C GLU A 542 -23.55 29.05 66.18
N GLU A 543 -24.30 28.03 65.74
CA GLU A 543 -25.72 27.86 66.14
C GLU A 543 -25.95 27.04 67.43
N ASP A 544 -24.90 26.55 68.12
CA ASP A 544 -25.04 25.71 69.34
C ASP A 544 -24.79 26.46 70.68
N GLU A 545 -24.68 27.80 70.69
CA GLU A 545 -24.46 28.61 71.92
C GLU A 545 -25.61 29.60 72.25
N GLU A 546 -26.88 29.26 72.05
CA GLU A 546 -27.98 29.93 72.78
C GLU A 546 -29.12 28.95 73.12
N ASP A 547 -29.10 28.38 74.34
CA ASP A 547 -30.29 28.06 75.16
C ASP A 547 -29.95 27.63 76.60
#